data_AF-A0A520I1U9-F1
#
_entry.id   AF-A0A520I1U9-F1
#
_cell.length_a   1.000
_cell.length_b   1.000
_cell.length_c   1.000
_cell.angle_alpha   90.00
_cell.angle_beta   90.00
_cell.angle_gamma   90.00
#
_symmetry.space_group_name_H-M   'P 1'
#
loop_
_entity.id
_entity.type
_entity.pdbx_description
1 polymer ?
#
loop_
_entity_poly.entity_id
_entity_poly.type
_entity_poly.pdbx_seq_one_letter_code
_entity_poly.pdbx_strand_id
1 'polypeptide(L)'
;MADTYDLIILGSGPGGYVAAIRASQLGMKVAIVERERLGGICLNWGCIPTKALLRTSEVYHYMTHAADYGLSADNVGFDLGKVVDRSRKVAGQLNAGVKGLMKKHKIAVHEGVGALTGAGKNGGKLSVKRGDETIELSAKHVLIATGARARDLPFAKADGERIWTYRHAMVPKEMPTKLLVIGSGAIGVEFASFYNDMGAEVTIVEMLPRILPVEDEEVSTFMEKALTKQGIRILTGVGVEKI
;
A
#
# COMPACT_ATOMS: atom_id res chain seq x y z
N MET A 1 33.24 -5.25 -16.36
CA MET A 1 33.63 -4.86 -14.99
C MET A 1 32.37 -4.55 -14.22
N ALA A 2 32.21 -5.03 -12.98
CA ALA A 2 31.04 -4.70 -12.17
C ALA A 2 30.99 -3.19 -11.95
N ASP A 3 29.84 -2.55 -12.21
CA ASP A 3 29.67 -1.14 -11.90
C ASP A 3 29.89 -0.94 -10.40
N THR A 4 30.90 -0.13 -10.06
CA THR A 4 31.12 0.32 -8.69
C THR A 4 30.28 1.57 -8.44
N TYR A 5 29.44 1.51 -7.42
CA TYR A 5 28.64 2.63 -6.91
C TYR A 5 29.18 3.11 -5.55
N ASP A 6 28.87 4.33 -5.15
CA ASP A 6 29.11 4.75 -3.76
C ASP A 6 28.02 4.19 -2.84
N LEU A 7 26.78 4.15 -3.33
CA LEU A 7 25.62 3.63 -2.60
C LEU A 7 24.71 2.80 -3.51
N ILE A 8 24.39 1.57 -3.08
CA ILE A 8 23.27 0.79 -3.61
C ILE A 8 22.14 0.79 -2.58
N ILE A 9 20.93 1.12 -3.02
CA ILE A 9 19.71 1.00 -2.22
C ILE A 9 18.93 -0.23 -2.68
N LEU A 10 18.66 -1.16 -1.77
CA LEU A 10 17.83 -2.33 -2.03
C LEU A 10 16.37 -2.04 -1.66
N GLY A 11 15.55 -1.74 -2.66
CA GLY A 11 14.14 -1.40 -2.52
C GLY A 11 13.86 0.08 -2.78
N SER A 12 12.74 0.36 -3.47
CA SER A 12 12.39 1.71 -3.91
C SER A 12 11.12 2.28 -3.30
N GLY A 13 10.74 1.83 -2.10
CA GLY A 13 9.71 2.49 -1.30
C GLY A 13 10.10 3.92 -0.89
N PRO A 14 9.23 4.63 -0.16
CA PRO A 14 9.50 6.00 0.30
C PRO A 14 10.88 6.19 0.93
N GLY A 15 11.29 5.28 1.82
CA GLY A 15 12.63 5.33 2.40
C GLY A 15 13.77 5.16 1.39
N GLY A 16 13.56 4.35 0.34
CA GLY A 16 14.58 4.02 -0.65
C GLY A 16 14.80 5.11 -1.69
N TYR A 17 13.75 5.48 -2.43
CA TYR A 17 13.91 6.44 -3.54
C TYR A 17 14.24 7.86 -3.04
N VAL A 18 13.76 8.26 -1.85
CA VAL A 18 14.12 9.54 -1.23
C VAL A 18 15.59 9.54 -0.80
N ALA A 19 16.06 8.46 -0.17
CA ALA A 19 17.48 8.31 0.17
C ALA A 19 18.37 8.33 -1.07
N ALA A 20 17.95 7.68 -2.16
CA ALA A 20 18.68 7.69 -3.43
C ALA A 20 18.82 9.10 -4.01
N ILE A 21 17.73 9.88 -4.02
CA ILE A 21 17.75 11.29 -4.44
C ILE A 21 18.68 12.10 -3.55
N ARG A 22 18.60 11.93 -2.22
CA ARG A 22 19.43 12.69 -1.29
C ARG A 22 20.92 12.35 -1.45
N ALA A 23 21.26 11.07 -1.60
CA ALA A 23 22.64 10.64 -1.83
C ALA A 23 23.20 11.19 -3.15
N SER A 24 22.41 11.18 -4.22
CA SER A 24 22.80 11.80 -5.49
C SER A 24 23.04 13.32 -5.35
N GLN A 25 22.17 14.04 -4.63
CA GLN A 25 22.36 15.47 -4.34
C GLN A 25 23.64 15.75 -3.54
N LEU A 26 24.12 14.79 -2.74
CA LEU A 26 25.38 14.87 -1.99
C LEU A 26 26.60 14.40 -2.79
N GLY A 27 26.45 14.15 -4.10
CA GLY A 27 27.55 13.84 -5.01
C GLY A 27 27.90 12.36 -5.14
N MET A 28 27.11 11.45 -4.56
CA MET A 28 27.35 10.00 -4.68
C MET A 28 26.89 9.46 -6.03
N LYS A 29 27.62 8.47 -6.57
CA LYS A 29 27.12 7.61 -7.64
C LYS A 29 26.18 6.56 -7.05
N VAL A 30 24.89 6.65 -7.38
CA VAL A 30 23.83 5.88 -6.72
C VAL A 30 23.16 4.88 -7.67
N ALA A 31 22.89 3.69 -7.16
CA ALA A 31 22.00 2.70 -7.77
C ALA A 31 20.84 2.34 -6.84
N ILE A 32 19.69 2.03 -7.43
CA ILE A 32 18.54 1.44 -6.74
C ILE A 32 18.18 0.10 -7.39
N VAL A 33 17.86 -0.89 -6.56
CA VAL A 33 17.38 -2.21 -7.01
C VAL A 33 15.91 -2.33 -6.65
N GLU A 34 15.04 -2.56 -7.63
CA GLU A 34 13.60 -2.69 -7.45
C GLU A 34 13.06 -3.88 -8.26
N ARG A 35 12.30 -4.76 -7.60
CA ARG A 35 11.77 -5.98 -8.25
C ARG A 35 10.43 -5.78 -8.95
N GLU A 36 9.68 -4.73 -8.59
CA GLU A 36 8.34 -4.48 -9.10
C GLU A 36 8.26 -3.07 -9.72
N ARG A 37 7.83 -2.07 -8.96
CA ARG A 37 7.58 -0.71 -9.44
C ARG A 37 8.19 0.30 -8.49
N LEU A 38 8.84 1.33 -9.05
CA LEU A 38 9.36 2.45 -8.27
C LEU A 38 8.29 3.09 -7.37
N GLY A 39 8.68 3.55 -6.19
CA GLY A 39 7.78 4.09 -5.17
C GLY A 39 7.27 3.05 -4.16
N GLY A 40 7.55 1.76 -4.39
CA GLY A 40 7.23 0.66 -3.48
C GLY A 40 5.74 0.54 -3.14
N ILE A 41 5.44 -0.06 -1.98
CA ILE A 41 4.05 -0.35 -1.58
C ILE A 41 3.23 0.92 -1.43
N CYS A 42 3.70 1.92 -0.68
CA CYS A 42 2.91 3.12 -0.38
C CYS A 42 2.37 3.80 -1.64
N LEU A 43 3.18 3.90 -2.70
CA LEU A 43 2.78 4.51 -3.96
C LEU A 43 1.95 3.57 -4.84
N ASN A 44 2.32 2.30 -4.95
CA ASN A 44 1.73 1.40 -5.94
C ASN A 44 0.54 0.59 -5.43
N TRP A 45 0.47 0.31 -4.13
CA TRP A 45 -0.43 -0.68 -3.53
C TRP A 45 -0.86 -0.34 -2.10
N GLY A 46 -0.64 0.88 -1.63
CA GLY A 46 -0.97 1.28 -0.27
C GLY A 46 -1.52 2.69 -0.24
N CYS A 47 -0.83 3.59 0.45
CA CYS A 47 -1.25 4.96 0.73
C CYS A 47 -1.96 5.66 -0.44
N ILE A 48 -1.31 5.79 -1.59
CA ILE A 48 -1.79 6.59 -2.73
C ILE A 48 -3.09 6.02 -3.31
N PRO A 49 -3.13 4.76 -3.79
CA PRO A 49 -4.35 4.21 -4.37
C PRO A 49 -5.47 4.06 -3.35
N THR A 50 -5.19 3.71 -2.08
CA THR A 50 -6.24 3.63 -1.05
C THR A 50 -6.85 5.00 -0.78
N LYS A 51 -6.05 6.07 -0.69
CA LYS A 51 -6.56 7.43 -0.50
C LYS A 51 -7.35 7.92 -1.70
N ALA A 52 -6.97 7.51 -2.91
CA ALA A 52 -7.76 7.78 -4.11
C ALA A 52 -9.14 7.07 -4.08
N LEU A 53 -9.19 5.82 -3.59
CA LEU A 53 -10.45 5.08 -3.40
C LEU A 53 -11.32 5.72 -2.33
N LEU A 54 -10.76 6.03 -1.15
CA LEU A 54 -11.47 6.72 -0.06
C LEU A 54 -12.05 8.06 -0.50
N ARG A 55 -11.30 8.85 -1.27
CA ARG A 55 -11.85 10.11 -1.80
C ARG A 55 -13.02 9.88 -2.75
N THR A 56 -13.02 8.78 -3.51
CA THR A 56 -14.18 8.43 -4.34
C THR A 56 -15.37 8.04 -3.48
N SER A 57 -15.18 7.19 -2.47
CA SER A 57 -16.28 6.74 -1.61
C SER A 57 -16.85 7.89 -0.77
N GLU A 58 -16.01 8.81 -0.32
CA GLU A 58 -16.43 10.03 0.38
C GLU A 58 -17.31 10.93 -0.52
N VAL A 59 -16.95 11.10 -1.79
CA VAL A 59 -17.78 11.86 -2.74
C VAL A 59 -19.13 11.14 -2.96
N TYR A 60 -19.11 9.82 -3.11
CA TYR A 60 -20.34 9.02 -3.23
C TYR A 60 -21.20 9.14 -1.97
N HIS A 61 -20.59 9.08 -0.78
CA HIS A 61 -21.24 9.29 0.51
C HIS A 61 -21.94 10.65 0.57
N TYR A 62 -21.28 11.73 0.16
CA TYR A 62 -21.93 13.06 0.11
C TYR A 62 -23.08 13.13 -0.90
N MET A 63 -22.97 12.44 -2.04
CA MET A 63 -24.06 12.40 -3.02
C MET A 63 -25.27 11.65 -2.47
N THR A 64 -25.08 10.54 -1.76
CA THR A 64 -26.17 9.76 -1.16
C THR A 64 -26.76 10.40 0.10
N HIS A 65 -26.05 11.34 0.72
CA HIS A 65 -26.49 12.12 1.88
C HIS A 65 -26.66 13.61 1.56
N ALA A 66 -26.95 13.94 0.30
CA ALA A 66 -27.05 15.32 -0.17
C ALA A 66 -28.09 16.15 0.61
N ALA A 67 -29.16 15.51 1.10
CA ALA A 67 -30.22 16.14 1.87
C ALA A 67 -29.74 16.76 3.20
N ASP A 68 -28.69 16.22 3.81
CA ASP A 68 -28.07 16.78 5.03
C ASP A 68 -27.46 18.16 4.78
N TYR A 69 -27.19 18.48 3.52
CA TYR A 69 -26.70 19.78 3.05
C TYR A 69 -27.78 20.62 2.36
N GLY A 70 -29.05 20.19 2.41
CA GLY A 70 -30.16 20.86 1.72
C GLY A 70 -30.14 20.69 0.20
N LEU A 71 -29.43 19.68 -0.33
CA LEU A 71 -29.35 19.36 -1.75
C LEU A 71 -30.16 18.11 -2.09
N SER A 72 -30.57 17.96 -3.34
CA SER A 72 -31.24 16.76 -3.86
C SER A 72 -30.41 16.08 -4.93
N ALA A 73 -30.26 14.75 -4.87
CA ALA A 73 -29.58 13.94 -5.87
C ALA A 73 -30.32 12.61 -6.04
N ASP A 74 -30.82 12.34 -7.25
CA ASP A 74 -31.56 11.13 -7.58
C ASP A 74 -30.70 10.17 -8.43
N ASN A 75 -30.97 8.87 -8.33
CA ASN A 75 -30.31 7.80 -9.11
C ASN A 75 -28.77 7.81 -8.99
N VAL A 76 -28.25 8.12 -7.80
CA VAL A 76 -26.81 8.09 -7.51
C VAL A 76 -26.31 6.64 -7.59
N GLY A 77 -25.27 6.42 -8.39
CA GLY A 77 -24.65 5.10 -8.58
C GLY A 77 -23.17 5.20 -8.92
N PHE A 78 -22.49 4.07 -9.02
CA PHE A 78 -21.05 4.01 -9.32
C PHE A 78 -20.72 2.86 -10.28
N ASP A 79 -19.57 2.98 -10.93
CA ASP A 79 -18.96 1.96 -11.79
C ASP A 79 -17.65 1.52 -11.12
N LEU A 80 -17.63 0.31 -10.55
CA LEU A 80 -16.47 -0.18 -9.79
C LEU A 80 -15.19 -0.17 -10.63
N GLY A 81 -15.28 -0.57 -11.90
CA GLY A 81 -14.13 -0.58 -12.81
C GLY A 81 -13.54 0.82 -12.96
N LYS A 82 -14.37 1.84 -13.18
CA LYS A 82 -13.92 3.23 -13.27
C LYS A 82 -13.38 3.79 -11.96
N VAL A 83 -13.95 3.40 -10.81
CA VAL A 83 -13.45 3.79 -9.48
C VAL A 83 -12.04 3.25 -9.26
N VAL A 84 -11.83 1.96 -9.55
CA VAL A 84 -10.51 1.32 -9.46
C VAL A 84 -9.54 1.93 -10.46
N ASP A 85 -9.95 2.09 -11.72
CA ASP A 85 -9.11 2.69 -12.77
C ASP A 85 -8.62 4.09 -12.42
N ARG A 86 -9.48 4.93 -11.82
CA ARG A 86 -9.08 6.25 -11.32
C ARG A 86 -7.95 6.11 -10.29
N SER A 87 -8.12 5.24 -9.29
CA SER A 87 -7.11 4.97 -8.28
C SER A 87 -5.79 4.49 -8.89
N ARG A 88 -5.85 3.56 -9.85
CA ARG A 88 -4.66 3.05 -10.57
C ARG A 88 -3.98 4.12 -11.42
N LYS A 89 -4.74 5.01 -12.07
CA LYS A 89 -4.19 6.13 -12.85
C LYS A 89 -3.44 7.12 -11.96
N VAL A 90 -3.98 7.46 -10.79
CA VAL A 90 -3.27 8.33 -9.81
C VAL A 90 -1.94 7.71 -9.39
N ALA A 91 -1.94 6.43 -9.02
CA ALA A 91 -0.71 5.71 -8.68
C ALA A 91 0.29 5.66 -9.86
N GLY A 92 -0.21 5.41 -11.07
CA GLY A 92 0.59 5.37 -12.29
C GLY A 92 1.26 6.71 -12.63
N GLN A 93 0.54 7.81 -12.49
CA GLN A 93 1.08 9.16 -12.69
C GLN A 93 2.25 9.44 -11.72
N LEU A 94 2.06 9.15 -10.43
CA LEU A 94 3.12 9.38 -9.44
C LEU A 94 4.31 8.42 -9.65
N ASN A 95 4.06 7.17 -10.07
CA ASN A 95 5.13 6.24 -10.44
C ASN A 95 5.99 6.80 -11.59
N ALA A 96 5.35 7.36 -12.62
CA ALA A 96 6.04 8.02 -13.73
C ALA A 96 6.85 9.23 -13.25
N GLY A 97 6.31 10.00 -12.30
CA GLY A 97 7.03 11.09 -11.63
C GLY A 97 8.30 10.61 -10.93
N VAL A 98 8.24 9.52 -10.16
CA VAL A 98 9.42 8.92 -9.50
C VAL A 98 10.45 8.44 -10.53
N LYS A 99 10.02 7.81 -11.63
CA LYS A 99 10.91 7.46 -12.75
C LYS A 99 11.61 8.70 -13.33
N GLY A 100 10.88 9.80 -13.51
CA GLY A 100 11.45 11.09 -13.92
C GLY A 100 12.49 11.62 -12.95
N LEU A 101 12.24 11.51 -11.64
CA LEU A 101 13.19 11.92 -10.60
C LEU A 101 14.47 11.08 -10.62
N MET A 102 14.39 9.76 -10.82
CA MET A 102 15.59 8.91 -10.94
C MET A 102 16.47 9.36 -12.10
N LYS A 103 15.87 9.64 -13.26
CA LYS A 103 16.58 10.15 -14.45
C LYS A 103 17.20 11.53 -14.18
N LYS A 104 16.42 12.47 -13.63
CA LYS A 104 16.89 13.83 -13.29
C LYS A 104 18.12 13.81 -12.37
N HIS A 105 18.12 12.90 -11.41
CA HIS A 105 19.21 12.74 -10.44
C HIS A 105 20.29 11.74 -10.87
N LYS A 106 20.28 11.27 -12.13
CA LYS A 106 21.27 10.32 -12.69
C LYS A 106 21.44 9.05 -11.83
N ILE A 107 20.36 8.58 -11.20
CA ILE A 107 20.34 7.37 -10.38
C ILE A 107 20.12 6.17 -11.31
N ALA A 108 21.01 5.18 -11.24
CA ALA A 108 20.84 3.93 -11.98
C ALA A 108 19.73 3.08 -11.34
N VAL A 109 18.79 2.58 -12.15
CA VAL A 109 17.70 1.71 -11.69
C VAL A 109 17.93 0.32 -12.26
N HIS A 110 18.12 -0.65 -11.37
CA HIS A 110 18.25 -2.07 -11.73
C HIS A 110 16.96 -2.79 -11.37
N GLU A 111 16.25 -3.26 -12.40
CA GLU A 111 15.02 -4.01 -12.21
C GLU A 111 15.34 -5.48 -11.89
N GLY A 112 14.85 -5.99 -10.77
CA GLY A 112 15.05 -7.37 -10.37
C GLY A 112 15.06 -7.59 -8.85
N VAL A 113 15.15 -8.85 -8.46
CA VAL A 113 15.27 -9.24 -7.05
C VAL A 113 16.73 -9.12 -6.64
N GLY A 114 17.01 -8.19 -5.71
CA GLY A 114 18.34 -8.02 -5.15
C GLY A 114 18.60 -8.92 -3.94
N ALA A 115 19.80 -9.48 -3.85
CA ALA A 115 20.28 -10.22 -2.68
C ALA A 115 21.69 -9.76 -2.30
N LEU A 116 21.97 -9.64 -1.00
CA LEU A 116 23.33 -9.44 -0.52
C LEU A 116 24.14 -10.74 -0.77
N THR A 117 25.25 -10.64 -1.47
CA THR A 117 26.14 -11.79 -1.77
C THR A 117 27.40 -11.80 -0.90
N GLY A 118 27.61 -10.77 -0.08
CA GLY A 118 28.66 -10.70 0.92
C GLY A 118 29.33 -9.34 0.99
N ALA A 119 30.44 -9.27 1.73
CA ALA A 119 31.33 -8.12 1.77
C ALA A 119 32.56 -8.37 0.88
N GLY A 120 32.97 -7.36 0.12
CA GLY A 120 34.23 -7.32 -0.60
C GLY A 120 35.20 -6.31 0.01
N LYS A 121 36.43 -6.28 -0.51
CA LYS A 121 37.48 -5.33 -0.08
C LYS A 121 37.04 -3.85 -0.13
N ASN A 122 36.06 -3.52 -0.98
CA ASN A 122 35.61 -2.15 -1.24
C ASN A 122 34.13 -1.90 -0.85
N GLY A 123 33.55 -2.74 0.01
CA GLY A 123 32.17 -2.60 0.50
C GLY A 123 31.25 -3.78 0.18
N GLY A 124 29.94 -3.57 0.15
CA GLY A 124 28.94 -4.61 -0.05
C GLY A 124 28.81 -5.06 -1.50
N LYS A 125 28.53 -6.36 -1.69
CA LYS A 125 28.19 -6.97 -2.99
C LYS A 125 26.74 -7.39 -3.02
N LEU A 126 26.09 -7.19 -4.16
CA LEU A 126 24.73 -7.62 -4.41
C LEU A 126 24.61 -8.30 -5.77
N SER A 127 23.79 -9.33 -5.83
CA SER A 127 23.27 -9.83 -7.11
C SER A 127 21.89 -9.25 -7.37
N VAL A 128 21.57 -8.98 -8.63
CA VAL A 128 20.22 -8.60 -9.07
C VAL A 128 19.77 -9.61 -10.12
N LYS A 129 18.70 -10.35 -9.80
CA LYS A 129 18.11 -11.36 -10.69
C LYS A 129 16.85 -10.83 -11.36
N ARG A 130 16.78 -10.92 -12.69
CA ARG A 130 15.59 -10.61 -13.50
C ARG A 130 15.40 -11.69 -14.56
N GLY A 131 14.41 -12.57 -14.35
CA GLY A 131 14.29 -13.78 -15.17
C GLY A 131 15.52 -14.67 -14.99
N ASP A 132 16.15 -15.05 -16.11
CA ASP A 132 17.37 -15.86 -16.14
C ASP A 132 18.65 -15.02 -16.05
N GLU A 133 18.55 -13.70 -16.19
CA GLU A 133 19.69 -12.79 -16.09
C GLU A 133 20.03 -12.50 -14.63
N THR A 134 21.32 -12.57 -14.31
CA THR A 134 21.86 -12.14 -13.01
C THR A 134 23.02 -11.19 -13.26
N ILE A 135 22.94 -10.00 -12.68
CA ILE A 135 24.02 -9.02 -12.68
C ILE A 135 24.60 -8.87 -11.29
N GLU A 136 25.93 -8.72 -11.21
CA GLU A 136 26.64 -8.46 -9.97
C GLU A 136 26.94 -6.96 -9.84
N LEU A 137 26.57 -6.38 -8.70
CA LEU A 137 26.78 -4.99 -8.35
C LEU A 137 27.68 -4.89 -7.11
N SER A 138 28.42 -3.79 -7.02
CA SER A 138 29.26 -3.51 -5.85
C SER A 138 29.13 -2.06 -5.43
N ALA A 139 29.15 -1.80 -4.12
CA ALA A 139 29.13 -0.44 -3.59
C ALA A 139 29.87 -0.32 -2.26
N LYS A 140 30.38 0.88 -1.96
CA LYS A 140 30.98 1.21 -0.66
C LYS A 140 29.96 1.03 0.47
N HIS A 141 28.72 1.47 0.23
CA HIS A 141 27.62 1.37 1.17
C HIS A 141 26.40 0.69 0.54
N VAL A 142 25.62 0.00 1.39
CA VAL A 142 24.33 -0.58 1.01
C VAL A 142 23.27 -0.12 2.00
N LEU A 143 22.17 0.44 1.49
CA LEU A 143 21.00 0.78 2.27
C LEU A 143 19.90 -0.24 2.01
N ILE A 144 19.46 -0.96 3.05
CA ILE A 144 18.35 -1.91 2.96
C ILE A 144 17.05 -1.15 3.19
N ALA A 145 16.21 -1.08 2.15
CA ALA A 145 14.92 -0.39 2.15
C ALA A 145 13.80 -1.29 1.56
N THR A 146 13.83 -2.59 1.90
CA THR A 146 12.98 -3.63 1.32
C THR A 146 11.51 -3.59 1.77
N GLY A 147 11.21 -2.83 2.83
CA GLY A 147 9.84 -2.61 3.30
C GLY A 147 9.21 -3.84 3.96
N ALA A 148 7.88 -3.95 3.83
CA ALA A 148 7.06 -4.97 4.49
C ALA A 148 6.19 -5.74 3.48
N ARG A 149 5.46 -6.76 3.95
CA ARG A 149 4.46 -7.50 3.14
C ARG A 149 3.23 -7.81 4.00
N ALA A 150 2.11 -8.13 3.35
CA ALA A 150 0.94 -8.64 4.06
C ALA A 150 1.31 -9.92 4.83
N ARG A 151 0.70 -10.10 6.00
CA ARG A 151 0.79 -11.34 6.76
C ARG A 151 -0.46 -12.16 6.50
N ASP A 152 -0.30 -13.37 5.98
CA ASP A 152 -1.40 -14.33 5.90
C ASP A 152 -1.73 -14.89 7.28
N LEU A 153 -3.01 -15.20 7.49
CA LEU A 153 -3.43 -15.99 8.65
C LEU A 153 -3.12 -17.47 8.37
N PRO A 154 -2.55 -18.22 9.33
CA PRO A 154 -2.18 -19.62 9.10
C PRO A 154 -3.31 -20.51 8.59
N PHE A 155 -4.55 -20.25 9.05
CA PHE A 155 -5.77 -20.99 8.71
C PHE A 155 -6.59 -20.34 7.57
N ALA A 156 -6.20 -19.16 7.09
CA ALA A 156 -6.94 -18.40 6.09
C ALA A 156 -5.95 -17.66 5.17
N LYS A 157 -5.25 -18.44 4.33
CA LYS A 157 -4.35 -17.89 3.31
C LYS A 157 -5.17 -17.13 2.27
N ALA A 158 -4.67 -15.99 1.83
CA ALA A 158 -5.34 -15.23 0.80
C ALA A 158 -5.35 -15.99 -0.55
N ASP A 159 -6.53 -16.11 -1.15
CA ASP A 159 -6.76 -16.73 -2.46
C ASP A 159 -6.99 -15.68 -3.56
N GLY A 160 -7.32 -14.44 -3.20
CA GLY A 160 -7.66 -13.38 -4.14
C GLY A 160 -9.06 -13.49 -4.75
N GLU A 161 -9.87 -14.45 -4.28
CA GLU A 161 -11.27 -14.65 -4.67
C GLU A 161 -12.20 -14.32 -3.52
N ARG A 162 -12.08 -15.01 -2.37
CA ARG A 162 -12.88 -14.78 -1.17
C ARG A 162 -12.08 -14.30 0.03
N ILE A 163 -10.79 -14.67 0.11
CA ILE A 163 -9.88 -14.24 1.15
C ILE A 163 -8.89 -13.25 0.56
N TRP A 164 -9.02 -12.00 0.99
CA TRP A 164 -8.31 -10.88 0.41
C TRP A 164 -7.21 -10.35 1.32
N THR A 165 -6.07 -10.01 0.70
CA THR A 165 -5.14 -9.04 1.28
C THR A 165 -5.54 -7.63 0.82
N TYR A 166 -4.88 -6.61 1.38
CA TYR A 166 -5.05 -5.23 0.94
C TYR A 166 -4.85 -5.02 -0.58
N ARG A 167 -4.04 -5.86 -1.24
CA ARG A 167 -3.84 -5.77 -2.70
C ARG A 167 -5.09 -6.21 -3.45
N HIS A 168 -5.73 -7.30 -3.02
CA HIS A 168 -6.96 -7.80 -3.63
C HIS A 168 -8.12 -6.83 -3.37
N ALA A 169 -8.25 -6.35 -2.12
CA ALA A 169 -9.26 -5.37 -1.71
C ALA A 169 -9.14 -4.01 -2.43
N MET A 170 -7.99 -3.69 -3.00
CA MET A 170 -7.78 -2.46 -3.77
C MET A 170 -8.27 -2.56 -5.22
N VAL A 171 -8.34 -3.77 -5.76
CA VAL A 171 -8.74 -4.04 -7.15
C VAL A 171 -9.75 -5.19 -7.19
N PRO A 172 -10.86 -5.10 -6.43
CA PRO A 172 -11.84 -6.18 -6.38
C PRO A 172 -12.48 -6.35 -7.77
N LYS A 173 -12.78 -7.61 -8.13
CA LYS A 173 -13.48 -7.93 -9.38
C LYS A 173 -14.96 -7.51 -9.33
N GLU A 174 -15.55 -7.55 -8.15
CA GLU A 174 -16.94 -7.22 -7.88
C GLU A 174 -17.08 -6.60 -6.48
N MET A 175 -18.15 -5.84 -6.26
CA MET A 175 -18.46 -5.32 -4.92
C MET A 175 -19.05 -6.44 -4.06
N PRO A 176 -18.47 -6.73 -2.88
CA PRO A 176 -19.05 -7.69 -1.97
C PRO A 176 -20.38 -7.16 -1.42
N THR A 177 -21.37 -8.03 -1.26
CA THR A 177 -22.60 -7.70 -0.52
C THR A 177 -22.34 -7.66 0.99
N LYS A 178 -21.48 -8.57 1.48
CA LYS A 178 -21.03 -8.64 2.87
C LYS A 178 -19.51 -8.77 2.92
N LEU A 179 -18.87 -7.99 3.78
CA LEU A 179 -17.42 -7.98 3.94
C LEU A 179 -17.04 -8.16 5.42
N LEU A 180 -16.24 -9.20 5.68
CA LEU A 180 -15.55 -9.37 6.96
C LEU A 180 -14.13 -8.80 6.86
N VAL A 181 -13.80 -7.87 7.75
CA VAL A 181 -12.47 -7.29 7.89
C VAL A 181 -11.84 -7.83 9.18
N ILE A 182 -10.74 -8.57 9.04
CA ILE A 182 -10.02 -9.16 10.18
C ILE A 182 -8.82 -8.28 10.52
N GLY A 183 -8.87 -7.68 11.70
CA GLY A 183 -7.92 -6.68 12.18
C GLY A 183 -8.37 -5.26 11.89
N SER A 184 -8.33 -4.41 12.92
CA SER A 184 -8.84 -3.04 12.92
C SER A 184 -7.75 -1.97 12.97
N GLY A 185 -6.54 -2.32 12.53
CA GLY A 185 -5.52 -1.31 12.25
C GLY A 185 -5.95 -0.39 11.11
N ALA A 186 -5.19 0.69 10.87
CA ALA A 186 -5.55 1.73 9.90
C ALA A 186 -5.95 1.18 8.52
N ILE A 187 -5.23 0.19 7.98
CA ILE A 187 -5.56 -0.42 6.69
C ILE A 187 -6.95 -1.08 6.72
N GLY A 188 -7.25 -1.84 7.77
CA GLY A 188 -8.54 -2.52 7.92
C GLY A 188 -9.69 -1.52 7.99
N VAL A 189 -9.54 -0.47 8.79
CA VAL A 189 -10.53 0.60 8.95
C VAL A 189 -10.72 1.40 7.66
N GLU A 190 -9.64 1.72 6.93
CA GLU A 190 -9.72 2.41 5.63
C GLU A 190 -10.53 1.60 4.62
N PHE A 191 -10.25 0.29 4.47
CA PHE A 191 -11.04 -0.55 3.56
C PHE A 191 -12.46 -0.77 4.06
N ALA A 192 -12.67 -0.96 5.37
CA ALA A 192 -14.01 -1.08 5.94
C ALA A 192 -14.88 0.14 5.59
N SER A 193 -14.32 1.34 5.74
CA SER A 193 -15.00 2.59 5.41
C SER A 193 -15.31 2.68 3.91
N PHE A 194 -14.32 2.40 3.05
CA PHE A 194 -14.51 2.40 1.59
C PHE A 194 -15.63 1.45 1.16
N TYR A 195 -15.61 0.20 1.61
CA TYR A 195 -16.61 -0.79 1.19
C TYR A 195 -18.00 -0.50 1.78
N ASN A 196 -18.08 0.01 3.00
CA ASN A 196 -19.34 0.42 3.63
C ASN A 196 -20.00 1.57 2.87
N ASP A 197 -19.25 2.64 2.58
CA ASP A 197 -19.73 3.78 1.79
C ASP A 197 -20.20 3.36 0.40
N MET A 198 -19.53 2.37 -0.20
CA MET A 198 -19.87 1.82 -1.51
C MET A 198 -21.00 0.77 -1.46
N GLY A 199 -21.62 0.56 -0.28
CA GLY A 199 -22.86 -0.20 -0.11
C GLY A 199 -22.72 -1.64 0.41
N ALA A 200 -21.53 -2.08 0.82
CA ALA A 200 -21.36 -3.40 1.43
C ALA A 200 -21.76 -3.39 2.92
N GLU A 201 -22.34 -4.50 3.40
CA GLU A 201 -22.51 -4.73 4.84
C GLU A 201 -21.16 -5.14 5.44
N VAL A 202 -20.54 -4.26 6.24
CA VAL A 202 -19.19 -4.48 6.76
C VAL A 202 -19.21 -4.89 8.23
N THR A 203 -18.45 -5.94 8.56
CA THR A 203 -18.11 -6.32 9.94
C THR A 203 -16.60 -6.30 10.15
N ILE A 204 -16.14 -5.58 11.17
CA ILE A 204 -14.76 -5.60 11.64
C ILE A 204 -14.65 -6.54 12.85
N VAL A 205 -13.66 -7.44 12.82
CA VAL A 205 -13.28 -8.27 13.96
C VAL A 205 -11.87 -7.90 14.41
N GLU A 206 -11.71 -7.60 15.69
CA GLU A 206 -10.45 -7.24 16.33
C GLU A 206 -10.22 -8.11 17.57
N MET A 207 -9.03 -8.67 17.67
CA MET A 207 -8.64 -9.52 18.80
C MET A 207 -8.35 -8.68 20.04
N LEU A 208 -7.87 -7.46 19.86
CA LEU A 208 -7.61 -6.51 20.93
C LEU A 208 -8.89 -5.84 21.45
N PRO A 209 -8.88 -5.24 22.65
CA PRO A 209 -10.10 -4.70 23.28
C PRO A 209 -10.75 -3.51 22.55
N ARG A 210 -10.03 -2.85 21.63
CA ARG A 210 -10.47 -1.64 20.94
C ARG A 210 -9.97 -1.60 19.50
N ILE A 211 -10.69 -0.88 18.63
CA ILE A 211 -10.21 -0.60 17.28
C ILE A 211 -9.06 0.40 17.27
N LEU A 212 -8.27 0.44 16.19
CA LEU A 212 -7.09 1.31 16.09
C LEU A 212 -6.20 1.25 17.36
N PRO A 213 -5.83 0.06 17.84
CA PRO A 213 -5.33 -0.15 19.21
C PRO A 213 -3.96 0.48 19.51
N VAL A 214 -3.28 0.99 18.47
CA VAL A 214 -1.99 1.67 18.56
C VAL A 214 -2.17 3.19 18.74
N GLU A 215 -3.35 3.71 18.46
CA GLU A 215 -3.69 5.13 18.60
C GLU A 215 -4.12 5.45 20.04
N ASP A 216 -4.38 6.72 20.33
CA ASP A 216 -4.93 7.14 21.62
C ASP A 216 -6.33 6.53 21.90
N GLU A 217 -6.65 6.27 23.18
CA GLU A 217 -7.90 5.62 23.59
C GLU A 217 -9.14 6.46 23.29
N GLU A 218 -9.05 7.78 23.46
CA GLU A 218 -10.17 8.68 23.15
C GLU A 218 -10.45 8.70 21.65
N VAL A 219 -9.39 8.65 20.83
CA VAL A 219 -9.49 8.57 19.37
C VAL A 219 -10.13 7.26 18.94
N SER A 220 -9.69 6.12 19.48
CA SER A 220 -10.33 4.82 19.22
C SER A 220 -11.82 4.83 19.58
N THR A 221 -12.15 5.36 20.75
CA THR A 221 -13.53 5.44 21.24
C THR A 221 -14.40 6.31 20.34
N PHE A 222 -13.89 7.45 19.89
CA PHE A 222 -14.59 8.34 18.98
C PHE A 222 -14.82 7.66 17.62
N MET A 223 -13.78 7.04 17.07
CA MET A 223 -13.84 6.35 15.79
C MET A 223 -14.81 5.18 15.81
N GLU A 224 -14.85 4.40 16.89
CA GLU A 224 -15.80 3.28 17.03
C GLU A 224 -17.24 3.78 16.96
N LYS A 225 -17.56 4.83 17.73
CA LYS A 225 -18.88 5.47 17.71
C LYS A 225 -19.25 5.99 16.31
N ALA A 226 -18.30 6.63 15.62
CA ALA A 226 -18.52 7.16 14.29
C ALA A 226 -18.79 6.05 13.25
N LEU A 227 -17.97 5.00 13.24
CA LEU A 227 -18.09 3.88 12.30
C LEU A 227 -19.36 3.06 12.55
N THR A 228 -19.72 2.82 13.82
CA THR A 228 -20.99 2.16 14.16
C THR A 228 -22.21 2.99 13.75
N LYS A 229 -22.16 4.32 13.92
CA LYS A 229 -23.23 5.21 13.41
C LYS A 229 -23.37 5.13 11.89
N GLN A 230 -22.29 4.87 11.17
CA GLN A 230 -22.27 4.65 9.72
C GLN A 230 -22.67 3.23 9.30
N GLY A 231 -23.08 2.37 10.23
CA GLY A 231 -23.58 1.02 9.95
C GLY A 231 -22.53 -0.09 9.97
N ILE A 232 -21.27 0.20 10.28
CA ILE A 232 -20.22 -0.81 10.39
C ILE A 232 -20.38 -1.57 11.71
N ARG A 233 -20.52 -2.89 11.64
CA ARG A 233 -20.51 -3.77 12.82
C ARG A 233 -19.09 -3.97 13.31
N ILE A 234 -18.86 -3.81 14.61
CA ILE A 234 -17.53 -3.94 15.22
C ILE A 234 -17.58 -4.98 16.34
N LEU A 235 -16.63 -5.91 16.33
CA LEU A 235 -16.46 -6.96 17.33
C LEU A 235 -15.02 -6.92 17.84
N THR A 236 -14.80 -6.35 19.03
CA THR A 236 -13.49 -6.28 19.70
C THR A 236 -13.35 -7.39 20.76
N GLY A 237 -12.11 -7.70 21.15
CA GLY A 237 -11.83 -8.79 22.08
C GLY A 237 -12.14 -10.19 21.52
N VAL A 238 -12.26 -10.33 20.20
CA VAL A 238 -12.67 -11.58 19.52
C VAL A 238 -11.57 -12.04 18.57
N GLY A 239 -11.07 -13.26 18.79
CA GLY A 239 -10.17 -13.94 17.88
C GLY A 239 -10.93 -14.74 16.81
N VAL A 240 -10.46 -14.69 15.57
CA VAL A 240 -10.94 -15.59 14.50
C VAL A 240 -10.17 -16.91 14.60
N GLU A 241 -10.88 -18.03 14.75
CA GLU A 241 -10.27 -19.36 14.83
C GLU A 241 -10.28 -20.12 13.49
N LYS A 242 -11.32 -19.92 12.69
CA LYS A 242 -11.54 -20.56 11.38
C LYS A 242 -12.43 -19.70 10.47
N ILE A 243 -12.32 -19.90 9.17
CA ILE A 243 -13.13 -19.27 8.11
C ILE A 243 -13.62 -20.36 7.16
#